data_AF-A0A0B4H1X2-F1
#
_entry.id   AF-A0A0B4H1X2-F1
#
_cell.length_a   1.000
_cell.length_b   1.000
_cell.length_c   1.000
_cell.angle_alpha   90.00
_cell.angle_beta   90.00
_cell.angle_gamma   90.00
#
_symmetry.space_group_name_H-M   'P 1'
#
loop_
_entity.id
_entity.type
_entity.pdbx_description
1 polymer ?
#
loop_
_entity_poly.entity_id
_entity_poly.type
_entity_poly.pdbx_seq_one_letter_code
_entity_poly.pdbx_strand_id
1 'polypeptide(L)'
;MKAYMYDNQPGDQRLPHDSGRAISTEALGKLGVLYFHFANIADVDRLAADRGYKNRDEITVSPEKMGDMYEDKVKMFFNEHLHEDEEIRYIKGGQGFFDVRSKDDNWVRVRLEKDDLLILPAGIYHRFTTDEANIFGGTGHMGRSLVKYALSRGDLVTSVGRIHESNIDDIANIHHDNCLGALCDVRSRDSVAKVVQDALDRFRRFDVVANCSGHGVIGSCEDQDEHDLRNQFETNFIGTLHIIHTTLPYFRRQNSGRYLIFSSTSGALGVPGLGPYCATKYAVEGLIEAMLYETDSFNVRATLIEPGLVRRDEPDTSDSPLPTWGHFLIKPSSNGYGNATSPALHARRMVQWLGDRQPTSAVKCAELVWQLAHCTYPPLRLLLGSYAIESIRDRMRSVTEELEDWKHLNFATAGQESERDDKE
;
A
#
# COMPACT_ATOMS: atom_id res chain seq x y z
N MET A 1 8.65 -15.30 -13.96
CA MET A 1 7.95 -16.57 -14.31
C MET A 1 8.32 -17.77 -13.44
N LYS A 2 7.31 -18.55 -13.02
CA LYS A 2 7.43 -19.87 -12.38
C LYS A 2 6.49 -20.87 -13.08
N ALA A 3 6.97 -22.05 -13.45
CA ALA A 3 6.15 -23.09 -14.10
C ALA A 3 6.21 -24.44 -13.36
N TYR A 4 5.08 -25.13 -13.29
CA TYR A 4 4.94 -26.39 -12.55
C TYR A 4 3.70 -27.17 -13.01
N MET A 5 3.62 -28.45 -12.66
CA MET A 5 2.45 -29.27 -12.94
C MET A 5 1.28 -28.85 -12.04
N TYR A 6 0.10 -28.66 -12.62
CA TYR A 6 -1.13 -28.37 -11.91
C TYR A 6 -1.58 -29.60 -11.09
N ASP A 7 -2.02 -29.39 -9.86
CA ASP A 7 -2.36 -30.48 -8.92
C ASP A 7 -3.70 -31.17 -9.18
N ASN A 8 -4.56 -30.58 -10.03
CA ASN A 8 -5.93 -31.03 -10.33
C ASN A 8 -6.86 -31.16 -9.12
N GLN A 9 -6.51 -30.53 -7.99
CA GLN A 9 -7.39 -30.50 -6.83
C GLN A 9 -8.60 -29.59 -7.11
N PRO A 10 -9.80 -29.95 -6.63
CA PRO A 10 -10.95 -29.04 -6.69
C PRO A 10 -10.67 -27.80 -5.84
N GLY A 11 -11.02 -26.63 -6.34
CA GLY A 11 -10.74 -25.35 -5.69
C GLY A 11 -10.97 -24.18 -6.62
N ASP A 12 -10.77 -22.97 -6.10
CA ASP A 12 -10.76 -21.75 -6.92
C ASP A 12 -9.59 -21.79 -7.89
N GLN A 13 -9.88 -21.68 -9.19
CA GLN A 13 -8.86 -21.73 -10.24
C GLN A 13 -7.74 -20.70 -10.06
N ARG A 14 -7.99 -19.61 -9.34
CA ARG A 14 -7.06 -18.51 -9.04
C ARG A 14 -6.03 -18.88 -7.98
N LEU A 15 -6.17 -20.03 -7.30
CA LEU A 15 -5.18 -20.53 -6.35
C LEU A 15 -3.92 -21.04 -7.08
N PRO A 16 -2.76 -21.16 -6.42
CA PRO A 16 -1.55 -21.62 -7.08
C PRO A 16 -1.64 -23.02 -7.72
N HIS A 17 -2.43 -23.95 -7.16
CA HIS A 17 -2.57 -25.34 -7.65
C HIS A 17 -1.24 -26.04 -7.97
N ASP A 18 -0.24 -25.86 -7.11
CA ASP A 18 1.12 -26.35 -7.31
C ASP A 18 1.28 -27.79 -6.78
N SER A 19 1.46 -28.75 -7.68
CA SER A 19 1.71 -30.15 -7.31
C SER A 19 3.10 -30.41 -6.70
N GLY A 20 3.97 -29.40 -6.65
CA GLY A 20 5.37 -29.52 -6.23
C GLY A 20 6.30 -30.04 -7.33
N ARG A 21 5.79 -30.37 -8.51
CA ARG A 21 6.58 -30.82 -9.66
C ARG A 21 6.89 -29.65 -10.59
N ALA A 22 8.05 -29.03 -10.39
CA ALA A 22 8.50 -27.89 -11.20
C ALA A 22 8.74 -28.29 -12.68
N ILE A 23 8.48 -27.34 -13.58
CA ILE A 23 8.75 -27.44 -15.02
C ILE A 23 9.74 -26.35 -15.40
N SER A 24 10.84 -26.73 -16.07
CA SER A 24 11.84 -25.77 -16.53
C SER A 24 11.38 -25.02 -17.78
N THR A 25 11.99 -23.86 -18.05
CA THR A 25 11.80 -23.11 -19.31
C THR A 25 12.13 -23.95 -20.54
N GLU A 26 13.18 -24.78 -20.49
CA GLU A 26 13.54 -25.69 -21.57
C GLU A 26 12.44 -26.75 -21.81
N ALA A 27 11.85 -27.28 -20.74
CA ALA A 27 10.74 -28.24 -20.83
C ALA A 27 9.47 -27.60 -21.40
N LEU A 28 9.15 -26.35 -21.03
CA LEU A 28 8.10 -25.55 -21.67
C LEU A 28 8.37 -25.35 -23.18
N GLY A 29 9.63 -25.06 -23.54
CA GLY A 29 10.04 -24.94 -24.95
C GLY A 29 9.81 -26.20 -25.77
N LYS A 30 9.92 -27.39 -25.17
CA LYS A 30 9.59 -28.69 -25.83
C LYS A 30 8.09 -28.86 -26.10
N LEU A 31 7.24 -28.11 -25.42
CA LEU A 31 5.81 -27.99 -25.71
C LEU A 31 5.51 -26.91 -26.76
N GLY A 32 6.53 -26.19 -27.24
CA GLY A 32 6.42 -25.06 -28.15
C GLY A 32 6.08 -23.74 -27.46
N VAL A 33 5.97 -23.72 -26.13
CA VAL A 33 5.68 -22.51 -25.35
C VAL A 33 6.96 -21.73 -25.11
N LEU A 34 7.00 -20.49 -25.58
CA LEU A 34 8.17 -19.62 -25.41
C LEU A 34 7.90 -18.55 -24.35
N TYR A 35 8.92 -18.26 -23.55
CA TYR A 35 8.87 -17.26 -22.51
C TYR A 35 9.93 -16.19 -22.75
N PHE A 36 9.54 -14.93 -22.57
CA PHE A 36 10.43 -13.78 -22.59
C PHE A 36 10.09 -12.85 -21.43
N HIS A 37 11.05 -12.01 -21.05
CA HIS A 37 10.83 -10.93 -20.10
C HIS A 37 11.28 -9.62 -20.75
N PHE A 38 10.35 -8.67 -20.91
CA PHE A 38 10.58 -7.40 -21.57
C PHE A 38 10.08 -6.25 -20.69
N ALA A 39 11.02 -5.51 -20.11
CA ALA A 39 10.71 -4.32 -19.30
C ALA A 39 10.10 -3.17 -20.12
N ASN A 40 10.23 -3.20 -21.45
CA ASN A 40 9.75 -2.15 -22.35
C ASN A 40 8.88 -2.72 -23.46
N ILE A 41 7.77 -2.03 -23.75
CA ILE A 41 6.85 -2.40 -24.83
C ILE A 41 7.52 -2.39 -26.22
N ALA A 42 8.56 -1.57 -26.41
CA ALA A 42 9.31 -1.52 -27.66
C ALA A 42 9.99 -2.86 -28.02
N ASP A 43 10.36 -3.66 -27.01
CA ASP A 43 10.95 -4.98 -27.23
C ASP A 43 9.88 -5.99 -27.65
N VAL A 44 8.67 -5.87 -27.09
CA VAL A 44 7.48 -6.61 -27.52
C VAL A 44 7.10 -6.26 -28.95
N ASP A 45 7.14 -4.98 -29.31
CA ASP A 45 6.85 -4.48 -30.66
C ASP A 45 7.83 -5.05 -31.69
N ARG A 46 9.13 -5.09 -31.36
CA ARG A 46 10.15 -5.70 -32.22
C ARG A 46 9.90 -7.19 -32.41
N LEU A 47 9.69 -7.93 -31.32
CA LEU A 47 9.40 -9.36 -31.39
C LEU A 47 8.13 -9.64 -32.22
N ALA A 48 7.11 -8.81 -32.06
CA ALA A 48 5.87 -8.96 -32.80
C ALA A 48 6.02 -8.68 -34.29
N ALA A 49 6.83 -7.68 -34.66
CA ALA A 49 7.18 -7.39 -36.05
C ALA A 49 8.00 -8.52 -36.68
N ASP A 50 9.01 -9.03 -35.98
CA ASP A 50 9.88 -10.12 -36.44
C ASP A 50 9.08 -11.42 -36.69
N ARG A 51 8.04 -11.68 -35.88
CA ARG A 51 7.15 -12.83 -36.03
C ARG A 51 5.92 -12.58 -36.91
N GLY A 52 5.73 -11.35 -37.39
CA GLY A 52 4.64 -11.00 -38.30
C GLY A 52 3.24 -10.97 -37.69
N TYR A 53 3.09 -10.72 -36.38
CA TYR A 53 1.77 -10.56 -35.76
C TYR A 53 1.10 -9.27 -36.24
N LYS A 54 -0.17 -9.37 -36.65
CA LYS A 54 -0.91 -8.26 -37.29
C LYS A 54 -1.96 -7.61 -36.39
N ASN A 55 -2.39 -8.32 -35.34
CA ASN A 55 -3.48 -7.89 -34.45
C ASN A 55 -2.93 -7.65 -33.04
N ARG A 56 -3.43 -6.61 -32.37
CA ARG A 56 -3.11 -6.30 -30.99
C ARG A 56 -4.38 -5.86 -30.28
N ASP A 57 -4.72 -6.62 -29.24
CA ASP A 57 -5.79 -6.27 -28.32
C ASP A 57 -5.21 -6.15 -26.91
N GLU A 58 -5.76 -5.23 -26.13
CA GLU A 58 -5.43 -5.04 -24.73
C GLU A 58 -6.69 -5.24 -23.91
N ILE A 59 -6.63 -6.20 -22.98
CA ILE A 59 -7.73 -6.52 -22.08
C ILE A 59 -7.28 -6.35 -20.64
N THR A 60 -8.06 -5.60 -19.87
CA THR A 60 -7.91 -5.53 -18.42
C THR A 60 -8.98 -6.41 -17.81
N VAL A 61 -8.56 -7.55 -17.26
CA VAL A 61 -9.44 -8.51 -16.58
C VAL A 61 -9.52 -8.11 -15.11
N SER A 62 -10.53 -7.31 -14.76
CA SER A 62 -10.79 -6.88 -13.37
C SER A 62 -12.30 -6.70 -13.14
N PRO A 63 -12.77 -6.85 -11.88
CA PRO A 63 -14.18 -6.60 -11.55
C PRO A 63 -14.65 -5.20 -11.98
N GLU A 64 -13.79 -4.19 -11.82
CA GLU A 64 -14.11 -2.81 -12.19
C GLU A 64 -14.28 -2.61 -13.70
N LYS A 65 -13.44 -3.26 -14.53
CA LYS A 65 -13.53 -3.11 -15.99
C LYS A 65 -14.64 -3.95 -16.60
N MET A 66 -15.00 -5.07 -15.96
CA MET A 66 -15.93 -6.07 -16.49
C MET A 66 -17.31 -6.07 -15.81
N GLY A 67 -17.46 -5.40 -14.67
CA GLY A 67 -18.71 -5.32 -13.91
C GLY A 67 -19.27 -6.70 -13.56
N ASP A 68 -20.59 -6.86 -13.67
CA ASP A 68 -21.31 -8.10 -13.38
C ASP A 68 -20.83 -9.30 -14.23
N MET A 69 -20.21 -9.03 -15.38
CA MET A 69 -19.68 -10.07 -16.26
C MET A 69 -18.35 -10.65 -15.76
N TYR A 70 -17.71 -10.06 -14.76
CA TYR A 70 -16.36 -10.44 -14.35
C TYR A 70 -16.25 -11.91 -13.95
N GLU A 71 -17.10 -12.37 -13.03
CA GLU A 71 -17.05 -13.75 -12.52
C GLU A 71 -17.33 -14.77 -13.63
N ASP A 72 -18.30 -14.48 -14.49
CA ASP A 72 -18.60 -15.32 -15.64
C ASP A 72 -17.48 -15.30 -16.68
N LYS A 73 -16.83 -14.14 -16.88
CA LYS A 73 -15.70 -14.00 -17.80
C LYS A 73 -14.44 -14.70 -17.29
N VAL A 74 -14.11 -14.60 -16.01
CA VAL A 74 -12.96 -15.31 -15.42
C VAL A 74 -13.18 -16.82 -15.48
N LYS A 75 -14.39 -17.31 -15.19
CA LYS A 75 -14.75 -18.72 -15.41
C LYS A 75 -14.64 -19.11 -16.89
N MET A 76 -15.11 -18.24 -17.78
CA MET A 76 -15.02 -18.44 -19.23
C MET A 76 -13.57 -18.47 -19.73
N PHE A 77 -12.69 -17.59 -19.25
CA PHE A 77 -11.26 -17.61 -19.58
C PHE A 77 -10.54 -18.83 -19.04
N PHE A 78 -11.05 -19.39 -17.94
CA PHE A 78 -10.55 -20.62 -17.37
C PHE A 78 -11.12 -21.89 -18.03
N ASN A 79 -12.09 -21.75 -18.92
CA ASN A 79 -12.49 -22.87 -19.77
C ASN A 79 -11.36 -23.18 -20.75
N GLU A 80 -11.11 -24.47 -20.93
CA GLU A 80 -10.17 -24.96 -21.92
C GLU A 80 -10.57 -24.50 -23.32
N HIS A 81 -9.61 -23.92 -24.04
CA HIS A 81 -9.76 -23.54 -25.43
C HIS A 81 -8.43 -23.69 -26.18
N LEU A 82 -8.52 -23.55 -27.49
CA LEU A 82 -7.47 -23.80 -28.48
C LEU A 82 -7.58 -22.71 -29.54
N HIS A 83 -6.43 -22.19 -30.00
CA HIS A 83 -6.36 -21.30 -31.15
C HIS A 83 -5.62 -21.98 -32.32
N GLU A 84 -6.12 -21.74 -33.54
CA GLU A 84 -5.55 -22.29 -34.78
C GLU A 84 -4.22 -21.60 -35.17
N ASP A 85 -3.99 -20.40 -34.63
CA ASP A 85 -2.79 -19.59 -34.82
C ASP A 85 -1.96 -19.51 -33.52
N GLU A 86 -0.69 -19.13 -33.66
CA GLU A 86 0.19 -18.83 -32.52
C GLU A 86 -0.29 -17.57 -31.79
N GLU A 87 -0.29 -17.61 -30.46
CA GLU A 87 -0.81 -16.54 -29.61
C GLU A 87 0.29 -15.93 -28.74
N ILE A 88 0.38 -14.60 -28.76
CA ILE A 88 1.29 -13.82 -27.92
C ILE A 88 0.53 -13.11 -26.78
N ARG A 89 1.01 -13.29 -25.55
CA ARG A 89 0.44 -12.68 -24.33
C ARG A 89 1.53 -11.96 -23.56
N TYR A 90 1.43 -10.64 -23.47
CA TYR A 90 2.33 -9.80 -22.68
C TYR A 90 1.58 -9.22 -21.47
N ILE A 91 2.17 -9.36 -20.28
CA ILE A 91 1.54 -8.90 -19.05
C ILE A 91 1.95 -7.45 -18.80
N LYS A 92 1.05 -6.51 -19.10
CA LYS A 92 1.28 -5.07 -18.85
C LYS A 92 1.24 -4.70 -17.36
N GLY A 93 0.57 -5.51 -16.54
CA GLY A 93 0.40 -5.27 -15.11
C GLY A 93 -0.39 -6.41 -14.45
N GLY A 94 -0.20 -6.55 -13.14
CA GLY A 94 -0.78 -7.65 -12.36
C GLY A 94 -0.02 -8.96 -12.49
N GLN A 95 -0.65 -10.05 -12.04
CA GLN A 95 -0.14 -11.41 -12.08
C GLN A 95 -1.32 -12.37 -12.31
N GLY A 96 -1.00 -13.55 -12.86
CA GLY A 96 -2.00 -14.57 -13.15
C GLY A 96 -1.36 -15.87 -13.61
N PHE A 97 -2.21 -16.84 -13.90
CA PHE A 97 -1.83 -18.17 -14.31
C PHE A 97 -2.28 -18.45 -15.73
N PHE A 98 -1.35 -18.90 -16.55
CA PHE A 98 -1.62 -19.52 -17.84
C PHE A 98 -1.37 -21.01 -17.71
N ASP A 99 -2.41 -21.81 -17.92
CA ASP A 99 -2.26 -23.26 -17.95
C ASP A 99 -2.19 -23.73 -19.40
N VAL A 100 -1.23 -24.59 -19.70
CA VAL A 100 -1.05 -25.19 -21.02
C VAL A 100 -1.10 -26.70 -20.89
N ARG A 101 -1.72 -27.37 -21.86
CA ARG A 101 -1.86 -28.82 -21.85
C ARG A 101 -0.62 -29.47 -22.46
N SER A 102 0.01 -30.35 -21.71
CA SER A 102 1.18 -31.13 -22.15
C SER A 102 0.78 -32.28 -23.07
N LYS A 103 1.76 -32.90 -23.75
CA LYS A 103 1.54 -34.07 -24.63
C LYS A 103 0.97 -35.28 -23.90
N ASP A 104 1.23 -35.39 -22.61
CA ASP A 104 0.74 -36.47 -21.75
C ASP A 104 -0.62 -36.13 -21.10
N ASP A 105 -1.34 -35.16 -21.66
CA ASP A 105 -2.67 -34.73 -21.23
C ASP A 105 -2.74 -34.12 -19.81
N ASN A 106 -1.62 -33.58 -19.32
CA ASN A 106 -1.56 -32.91 -18.02
C ASN A 106 -1.48 -31.40 -18.16
N TRP A 107 -2.09 -30.67 -17.22
CA TRP A 107 -1.96 -29.22 -17.10
C TRP A 107 -0.60 -28.80 -16.52
N VAL A 108 0.11 -27.93 -17.24
CA VAL A 108 1.28 -27.20 -16.75
C VAL A 108 0.83 -25.77 -16.48
N ARG A 109 0.91 -25.34 -15.23
CA ARG A 109 0.59 -23.98 -14.80
C ARG A 109 1.83 -23.11 -14.86
N VAL A 110 1.71 -21.96 -15.51
CA VAL A 110 2.76 -20.95 -15.65
C VAL A 110 2.26 -19.66 -14.99
N ARG A 111 2.92 -19.25 -13.91
CA ARG A 111 2.67 -17.95 -13.28
C ARG A 111 3.45 -16.87 -14.02
N LEU A 112 2.72 -15.89 -14.52
CA LEU A 112 3.27 -14.70 -15.18
C LEU A 112 2.95 -13.46 -14.35
N GLU A 113 3.88 -12.52 -14.33
CA GLU A 113 3.71 -11.21 -13.68
C GLU A 113 4.05 -10.09 -14.67
N LYS A 114 3.92 -8.83 -14.25
CA LYS A 114 4.27 -7.69 -15.09
C LYS A 114 5.61 -7.88 -15.80
N ASP A 115 5.64 -7.49 -17.07
CA ASP A 115 6.78 -7.55 -17.99
C ASP A 115 7.13 -8.97 -18.48
N ASP A 116 6.45 -10.01 -17.98
CA ASP A 116 6.52 -11.34 -18.56
C ASP A 116 5.72 -11.43 -19.87
N LEU A 117 6.25 -12.20 -20.82
CA LEU A 117 5.64 -12.50 -22.10
C LEU A 117 5.64 -14.01 -22.34
N LEU A 118 4.50 -14.54 -22.78
CA LEU A 118 4.34 -15.93 -23.17
C LEU A 118 3.87 -16.01 -24.62
N ILE A 119 4.45 -16.93 -25.40
CA ILE A 119 3.98 -17.30 -26.72
C ILE A 119 3.48 -18.75 -26.65
N LEU A 120 2.24 -18.96 -27.06
CA LEU A 120 1.57 -20.25 -27.11
C LEU A 120 1.52 -20.72 -28.58
N PRO A 121 2.01 -21.92 -28.91
CA PRO A 121 2.01 -22.41 -30.28
C PRO A 121 0.59 -22.72 -30.76
N ALA A 122 0.36 -22.58 -32.06
CA ALA A 122 -0.88 -23.03 -32.70
C ALA A 122 -1.20 -24.48 -32.33
N GLY A 123 -2.46 -24.78 -32.02
CA GLY A 123 -2.86 -26.15 -31.69
C GLY A 123 -2.77 -26.52 -30.21
N ILE A 124 -2.25 -25.67 -29.31
CA ILE A 124 -2.16 -25.99 -27.88
C ILE A 124 -3.43 -25.62 -27.11
N TYR A 125 -3.92 -26.57 -26.31
CA TYR A 125 -4.97 -26.28 -25.33
C TYR A 125 -4.41 -25.45 -24.19
N HIS A 126 -5.11 -24.38 -23.84
CA HIS A 126 -4.74 -23.51 -22.75
C HIS A 126 -5.97 -22.88 -22.08
N ARG A 127 -5.73 -22.27 -20.92
CA ARG A 127 -6.71 -21.50 -20.15
C ARG A 127 -5.99 -20.46 -19.30
N PHE A 128 -6.71 -19.41 -18.91
CA PHE A 128 -6.16 -18.28 -18.17
C PHE A 128 -7.01 -17.94 -16.95
N THR A 129 -6.35 -17.52 -15.87
CA THR A 129 -7.02 -16.92 -14.72
C THR A 129 -6.10 -15.96 -13.95
N THR A 130 -6.68 -15.09 -13.14
CA THR A 130 -5.96 -14.14 -12.25
C THR A 130 -5.54 -14.84 -10.95
N ASP A 131 -4.80 -14.17 -10.04
CA ASP A 131 -4.46 -14.73 -8.71
C ASP A 131 -5.08 -13.97 -7.51
N GLU A 132 -4.70 -14.32 -6.26
CA GLU A 132 -5.38 -13.96 -5.00
C GLU A 132 -4.51 -13.18 -3.96
N ALA A 133 -3.87 -12.07 -4.30
CA ALA A 133 -3.10 -11.30 -3.30
C ALA A 133 -3.99 -10.66 -2.18
N ASN A 134 -3.48 -10.49 -0.93
CA ASN A 134 -4.27 -10.20 0.30
C ASN A 134 -3.78 -8.96 1.12
N ILE A 135 -4.69 -8.25 1.82
CA ILE A 135 -4.41 -7.00 2.59
C ILE A 135 -4.96 -7.01 4.03
N PHE A 136 -4.17 -6.68 5.07
CA PHE A 136 -4.66 -6.38 6.43
C PHE A 136 -4.62 -4.86 6.71
N GLY A 137 -5.72 -4.25 7.18
CA GLY A 137 -5.69 -2.96 7.88
C GLY A 137 -6.89 -1.99 7.74
N GLY A 138 -7.25 -1.37 8.88
CA GLY A 138 -7.65 0.05 9.03
C GLY A 138 -9.13 0.45 9.02
N THR A 139 -9.65 1.01 10.12
CA THR A 139 -10.85 1.89 10.14
C THR A 139 -10.46 3.37 10.30
N GLY A 140 -11.37 4.27 9.92
CA GLY A 140 -11.13 5.72 9.76
C GLY A 140 -11.41 6.17 8.31
N HIS A 141 -11.37 7.47 8.00
CA HIS A 141 -11.74 7.97 6.65
C HIS A 141 -10.93 7.30 5.51
N MET A 142 -9.61 7.24 5.68
CA MET A 142 -8.71 6.59 4.73
C MET A 142 -8.77 5.06 4.82
N GLY A 143 -8.79 4.52 6.04
CA GLY A 143 -8.86 3.07 6.27
C GLY A 143 -10.11 2.43 5.67
N ARG A 144 -11.30 3.03 5.88
CA ARG A 144 -12.56 2.55 5.31
C ARG A 144 -12.53 2.53 3.78
N SER A 145 -11.98 3.58 3.16
CA SER A 145 -11.83 3.65 1.71
C SER A 145 -10.89 2.55 1.20
N LEU A 146 -9.78 2.31 1.90
CA LEU A 146 -8.82 1.25 1.56
C LEU A 146 -9.42 -0.14 1.72
N VAL A 147 -10.12 -0.42 2.83
CA VAL A 147 -10.81 -1.69 3.08
C VAL A 147 -11.83 -1.97 1.98
N LYS A 148 -12.68 -1.00 1.66
CA LYS A 148 -13.67 -1.15 0.58
C LYS A 148 -13.02 -1.40 -0.76
N TYR A 149 -11.96 -0.66 -1.07
CA TYR A 149 -11.25 -0.82 -2.33
C TYR A 149 -10.59 -2.21 -2.40
N ALA A 150 -9.87 -2.64 -1.37
CA ALA A 150 -9.27 -3.96 -1.27
C ALA A 150 -10.30 -5.09 -1.43
N LEU A 151 -11.43 -5.01 -0.72
CA LEU A 151 -12.52 -5.98 -0.85
C LEU A 151 -13.13 -5.99 -2.26
N SER A 152 -13.29 -4.82 -2.89
CA SER A 152 -13.77 -4.73 -4.29
C SER A 152 -12.80 -5.32 -5.32
N ARG A 153 -11.53 -5.51 -4.92
CA ARG A 153 -10.49 -6.20 -5.71
C ARG A 153 -10.39 -7.69 -5.39
N GLY A 154 -11.16 -8.18 -4.41
CA GLY A 154 -11.22 -9.58 -4.02
C GLY A 154 -10.28 -9.94 -2.86
N ASP A 155 -9.51 -9.00 -2.33
CA ASP A 155 -8.55 -9.26 -1.27
C ASP A 155 -9.24 -9.76 0.01
N LEU A 156 -8.58 -10.64 0.76
CA LEU A 156 -8.96 -10.96 2.13
C LEU A 156 -8.53 -9.81 3.06
N VAL A 157 -9.47 -9.27 3.83
CA VAL A 157 -9.26 -8.10 4.68
C VAL A 157 -9.71 -8.33 6.11
N THR A 158 -8.80 -8.11 7.07
CA THR A 158 -9.19 -7.84 8.46
C THR A 158 -9.41 -6.33 8.61
N SER A 159 -10.68 -5.92 8.74
CA SER A 159 -11.08 -4.54 8.98
C SER A 159 -11.10 -4.28 10.49
N VAL A 160 -10.33 -3.28 10.95
CA VAL A 160 -10.03 -3.09 12.37
C VAL A 160 -10.55 -1.75 12.88
N GLY A 161 -11.62 -1.80 13.67
CA GLY A 161 -12.24 -0.71 14.41
C GLY A 161 -11.48 -0.23 15.64
N ARG A 162 -11.81 0.95 16.14
CA ARG A 162 -11.38 1.40 17.47
C ARG A 162 -12.33 0.88 18.54
N ILE A 163 -11.78 0.26 19.59
CA ILE A 163 -12.59 -0.17 20.74
C ILE A 163 -13.31 1.05 21.35
N HIS A 164 -14.57 0.86 21.76
CA HIS A 164 -15.46 1.87 22.37
C HIS A 164 -15.93 3.02 21.45
N GLU A 165 -15.31 3.22 20.29
CA GLU A 165 -15.74 4.22 19.31
C GLU A 165 -16.44 3.60 18.10
N SER A 166 -15.97 2.45 17.63
CA SER A 166 -16.54 1.76 16.47
C SER A 166 -17.53 0.68 16.90
N ASN A 167 -18.63 0.56 16.17
CA ASN A 167 -19.53 -0.57 16.30
C ASN A 167 -18.98 -1.76 15.50
N ILE A 168 -18.85 -2.93 16.14
CA ILE A 168 -18.43 -4.16 15.46
C ILE A 168 -19.40 -4.52 14.34
N ASP A 169 -20.69 -4.24 14.50
CA ASP A 169 -21.69 -4.51 13.49
C ASP A 169 -21.46 -3.63 12.27
N ASP A 170 -21.05 -2.36 12.40
CA ASP A 170 -20.75 -1.51 11.23
C ASP A 170 -19.49 -1.95 10.48
N ILE A 171 -18.57 -2.61 11.18
CA ILE A 171 -17.34 -3.18 10.61
C ILE A 171 -17.64 -4.54 9.96
N ALA A 172 -18.54 -5.32 10.54
CA ALA A 172 -18.98 -6.63 10.07
C ALA A 172 -20.11 -6.55 9.01
N ASN A 173 -20.85 -5.45 8.95
CA ASN A 173 -21.91 -5.15 7.96
C ASN A 173 -21.31 -4.89 6.56
N ILE A 174 -19.98 -4.86 6.43
CA ILE A 174 -19.33 -5.22 5.19
C ILE A 174 -19.46 -6.76 5.07
N HIS A 175 -20.69 -7.24 4.81
CA HIS A 175 -21.05 -8.66 4.66
C HIS A 175 -20.39 -9.25 3.42
N HIS A 176 -19.07 -9.41 3.48
CA HIS A 176 -18.23 -9.93 2.45
C HIS A 176 -17.49 -11.12 3.05
N ASP A 177 -17.54 -12.29 2.42
CA ASP A 177 -16.89 -13.49 2.95
C ASP A 177 -15.38 -13.31 3.15
N ASN A 178 -14.80 -12.37 2.39
CA ASN A 178 -13.39 -11.97 2.46
C ASN A 178 -13.09 -10.95 3.58
N CYS A 179 -14.07 -10.51 4.37
CA CYS A 179 -13.87 -9.52 5.44
C CYS A 179 -14.00 -10.15 6.84
N LEU A 180 -13.00 -9.92 7.69
CA LEU A 180 -13.08 -10.16 9.13
C LEU A 180 -13.14 -8.82 9.85
N GLY A 181 -14.23 -8.54 10.56
CA GLY A 181 -14.30 -7.40 11.45
C GLY A 181 -13.63 -7.66 12.79
N ALA A 182 -12.83 -6.71 13.28
CA ALA A 182 -12.20 -6.75 14.59
C ALA A 182 -12.20 -5.37 15.25
N LEU A 183 -12.07 -5.31 16.57
CA LEU A 183 -11.84 -4.07 17.31
C LEU A 183 -10.45 -4.10 17.97
N CYS A 184 -9.74 -2.98 17.91
CA CYS A 184 -8.41 -2.82 18.48
C CYS A 184 -8.25 -1.47 19.18
N ASP A 185 -7.55 -1.46 20.31
CA ASP A 185 -6.89 -0.27 20.83
C ASP A 185 -5.39 -0.44 20.61
N VAL A 186 -4.82 0.30 19.67
CA VAL A 186 -3.40 0.20 19.30
C VAL A 186 -2.47 0.56 20.46
N ARG A 187 -2.97 1.32 21.46
CA ARG A 187 -2.22 1.64 22.68
C ARG A 187 -2.00 0.41 23.57
N SER A 188 -2.76 -0.67 23.36
CA SER A 188 -2.60 -1.94 24.06
C SER A 188 -1.97 -2.99 23.14
N ARG A 189 -0.75 -3.41 23.48
CA ARG A 189 -0.04 -4.48 22.74
C ARG A 189 -0.85 -5.78 22.69
N ASP A 190 -1.55 -6.13 23.77
CA ASP A 190 -2.36 -7.35 23.83
C ASP A 190 -3.59 -7.25 22.93
N SER A 191 -4.19 -6.06 22.81
CA SER A 191 -5.29 -5.82 21.89
C SER A 191 -4.84 -5.98 20.44
N VAL A 192 -3.66 -5.47 20.08
CA VAL A 192 -3.05 -5.68 18.76
C VAL A 192 -2.76 -7.16 18.51
N ALA A 193 -2.17 -7.86 19.48
CA ALA A 193 -1.86 -9.29 19.38
C ALA A 193 -3.11 -10.14 19.15
N LYS A 194 -4.21 -9.81 19.83
CA LYS A 194 -5.49 -10.47 19.62
C LYS A 194 -5.96 -10.35 18.18
N VAL A 195 -5.95 -9.14 17.60
CA VAL A 195 -6.41 -8.92 16.21
C VAL A 195 -5.51 -9.64 15.20
N VAL A 196 -4.20 -9.64 15.44
CA VAL A 196 -3.25 -10.41 14.61
C VAL A 196 -3.56 -11.90 14.67
N GLN A 197 -3.86 -12.44 15.87
CA GLN A 197 -4.22 -13.84 16.02
C GLN A 197 -5.56 -14.15 15.35
N ASP A 198 -6.58 -13.32 15.54
CA ASP A 198 -7.91 -13.49 14.93
C ASP A 198 -7.79 -13.49 13.38
N ALA A 199 -6.93 -12.62 12.81
CA ALA A 199 -6.63 -12.60 11.38
C ALA A 199 -5.95 -13.90 10.91
N LEU A 200 -4.95 -14.39 11.64
CA LEU A 200 -4.27 -15.66 11.34
C LEU A 200 -5.19 -16.87 11.50
N ASP A 201 -6.11 -16.85 12.47
CA ASP A 201 -7.05 -17.95 12.66
C ASP A 201 -8.06 -18.03 11.52
N ARG A 202 -8.54 -16.88 11.04
CA ARG A 202 -9.53 -16.78 9.96
C ARG A 202 -8.93 -17.01 8.57
N PHE A 203 -7.78 -16.39 8.28
CA PHE A 203 -7.20 -16.33 6.93
C PHE A 203 -5.89 -17.12 6.79
N ARG A 204 -5.35 -17.66 7.89
CA ARG A 204 -4.09 -18.46 7.96
C ARG A 204 -2.82 -17.68 7.65
N ARG A 205 -2.93 -16.55 6.94
CA ARG A 205 -1.84 -15.66 6.57
C ARG A 205 -2.35 -14.22 6.39
N PHE A 206 -1.46 -13.26 6.57
CA PHE A 206 -1.61 -11.91 6.04
C PHE A 206 -0.27 -11.42 5.49
N ASP A 207 -0.28 -10.57 4.46
CA ASP A 207 0.93 -10.15 3.73
C ASP A 207 1.23 -8.66 3.87
N VAL A 208 0.20 -7.85 4.17
CA VAL A 208 0.29 -6.40 4.21
C VAL A 208 -0.34 -5.90 5.51
N VAL A 209 0.31 -5.00 6.23
CA VAL A 209 -0.27 -4.30 7.38
C VAL A 209 -0.40 -2.80 7.07
N ALA A 210 -1.62 -2.33 6.88
CA ALA A 210 -1.96 -0.93 6.70
C ALA A 210 -2.34 -0.27 8.04
N ASN A 211 -1.39 0.45 8.63
CA ASN A 211 -1.63 1.21 9.85
C ASN A 211 -2.23 2.58 9.49
N CYS A 212 -3.55 2.68 9.55
CA CYS A 212 -4.30 3.92 9.38
C CYS A 212 -4.64 4.60 10.72
N SER A 213 -4.14 4.07 11.85
CA SER A 213 -4.46 4.62 13.17
C SER A 213 -3.73 5.95 13.40
N GLY A 214 -4.44 6.90 13.99
CA GLY A 214 -3.85 8.13 14.46
C GLY A 214 -4.87 9.24 14.61
N HIS A 215 -4.55 10.19 15.47
CA HIS A 215 -5.32 11.41 15.65
C HIS A 215 -4.38 12.59 15.90
N GLY A 216 -4.90 13.80 15.82
CA GLY A 216 -4.13 15.00 16.15
C GLY A 216 -4.97 16.01 16.91
N VAL A 217 -4.29 16.96 17.54
CA VAL A 217 -4.94 18.09 18.19
C VAL A 217 -4.51 19.38 17.51
N ILE A 218 -5.49 20.15 17.06
CA ILE A 218 -5.33 21.50 16.53
C ILE A 218 -5.42 22.48 17.69
N GLY A 219 -4.31 23.14 17.98
CA GLY A 219 -4.16 24.12 19.05
C GLY A 219 -2.72 24.60 19.10
N SER A 220 -2.47 25.76 19.73
CA SER A 220 -1.10 26.18 19.98
C SER A 220 -0.36 25.10 20.78
N CYS A 221 0.98 25.07 20.72
CA CYS A 221 1.74 24.07 21.46
C CYS A 221 1.53 24.21 22.98
N GLU A 222 1.27 25.42 23.47
CA GLU A 222 1.01 25.71 24.89
C GLU A 222 -0.44 25.40 25.31
N ASP A 223 -1.41 25.50 24.39
CA ASP A 223 -2.83 25.24 24.69
C ASP A 223 -3.19 23.73 24.65
N GLN A 224 -2.23 22.86 24.31
CA GLN A 224 -2.42 21.40 24.36
C GLN A 224 -1.96 20.89 25.72
N ASP A 225 -2.86 20.20 26.43
CA ASP A 225 -2.55 19.69 27.76
C ASP A 225 -1.72 18.39 27.69
N GLU A 226 -1.18 17.97 28.83
CA GLU A 226 -0.35 16.76 28.92
C GLU A 226 -1.10 15.51 28.44
N HIS A 227 -2.41 15.45 28.68
CA HIS A 227 -3.22 14.32 28.24
C HIS A 227 -3.31 14.27 26.72
N ASP A 228 -3.54 15.40 26.05
CA ASP A 228 -3.53 15.49 24.57
C ASP A 228 -2.18 15.06 23.98
N LEU A 229 -1.09 15.56 24.56
CA LEU A 229 0.27 15.24 24.12
C LEU A 229 0.54 13.74 24.24
N ARG A 230 0.32 13.17 25.43
CA ARG A 230 0.53 11.75 25.68
C ARG A 230 -0.35 10.89 24.80
N ASN A 231 -1.63 11.22 24.68
CA ASN A 231 -2.56 10.41 23.88
C ASN A 231 -2.17 10.39 22.39
N GLN A 232 -1.69 11.51 21.83
CA GLN A 232 -1.15 11.56 20.47
C GLN A 232 0.08 10.66 20.32
N PHE A 233 1.05 10.70 21.25
CA PHE A 233 2.21 9.81 21.21
C PHE A 233 1.84 8.33 21.39
N GLU A 234 0.98 8.02 22.35
CA GLU A 234 0.52 6.66 22.64
C GLU A 234 -0.19 6.05 21.42
N THR A 235 -1.02 6.83 20.73
CA THR A 235 -1.76 6.35 19.56
C THR A 235 -0.88 6.31 18.32
N ASN A 236 -0.27 7.43 17.96
CA ASN A 236 0.39 7.60 16.66
C ASN A 236 1.74 6.88 16.62
N PHE A 237 2.51 6.92 17.71
CA PHE A 237 3.87 6.38 17.76
C PHE A 237 3.92 5.02 18.47
N ILE A 238 3.54 4.96 19.76
CA ILE A 238 3.59 3.72 20.53
C ILE A 238 2.67 2.66 19.92
N GLY A 239 1.48 3.04 19.47
CA GLY A 239 0.57 2.14 18.75
C GLY A 239 1.16 1.58 17.46
N THR A 240 1.86 2.40 16.68
CA THR A 240 2.62 1.93 15.50
C THR A 240 3.69 0.91 15.91
N LEU A 241 4.41 1.17 16.99
CA LEU A 241 5.42 0.27 17.51
C LEU A 241 4.82 -1.05 18.00
N HIS A 242 3.67 -1.04 18.66
CA HIS A 242 2.96 -2.26 19.06
C HIS A 242 2.56 -3.11 17.85
N ILE A 243 2.06 -2.49 16.78
CA ILE A 243 1.75 -3.18 15.52
C ILE A 243 3.00 -3.83 14.94
N ILE A 244 4.10 -3.08 14.82
CA ILE A 244 5.38 -3.60 14.30
C ILE A 244 5.89 -4.74 15.16
N HIS A 245 6.03 -4.55 16.48
CA HIS A 245 6.55 -5.57 17.39
C HIS A 245 5.74 -6.87 17.38
N THR A 246 4.43 -6.77 17.11
CA THR A 246 3.54 -7.94 17.07
C THR A 246 3.60 -8.67 15.72
N THR A 247 3.74 -7.93 14.62
CA THR A 247 3.64 -8.48 13.25
C THR A 247 4.99 -8.77 12.61
N LEU A 248 6.03 -8.00 12.92
CA LEU A 248 7.35 -8.14 12.31
C LEU A 248 7.99 -9.50 12.56
N PRO A 249 7.91 -10.13 13.75
CA PRO A 249 8.42 -11.48 13.94
C PRO A 249 7.73 -12.51 13.04
N TYR A 250 6.44 -12.31 12.73
CA TYR A 250 5.70 -13.14 11.80
C TYR A 250 6.19 -12.91 10.36
N PHE A 251 6.25 -11.67 9.89
CA PHE A 251 6.79 -11.33 8.56
C PHE A 251 8.23 -11.80 8.36
N ARG A 252 9.07 -11.69 9.38
CA ARG A 252 10.44 -12.22 9.36
C ARG A 252 10.47 -13.74 9.15
N ARG A 253 9.60 -14.50 9.83
CA ARG A 253 9.50 -15.97 9.61
C ARG A 253 8.92 -16.30 8.25
N GLN A 254 7.96 -15.50 7.79
CA GLN A 254 7.37 -15.62 6.46
C GLN A 254 8.36 -15.26 5.34
N ASN A 255 9.42 -14.50 5.67
CA ASN A 255 10.38 -13.94 4.72
C ASN A 255 9.70 -13.11 3.62
N SER A 256 8.59 -12.46 3.99
CA SER A 256 7.87 -11.47 3.20
C SER A 256 6.90 -10.71 4.09
N GLY A 257 6.66 -9.45 3.76
CA GLY A 257 5.66 -8.62 4.42
C GLY A 257 5.74 -7.18 3.97
N ARG A 258 4.63 -6.45 4.05
CA ARG A 258 4.59 -5.03 3.69
C ARG A 258 3.89 -4.23 4.76
N TYR A 259 4.43 -3.06 5.08
CA TYR A 259 3.77 -2.07 5.91
C TYR A 259 3.33 -0.87 5.07
N LEU A 260 2.09 -0.45 5.23
CA LEU A 260 1.58 0.81 4.71
C LEU A 260 1.24 1.68 5.92
N ILE A 261 2.18 2.55 6.31
CA ILE A 261 2.08 3.34 7.53
C ILE A 261 1.60 4.74 7.17
N PHE A 262 0.42 5.12 7.62
CA PHE A 262 -0.10 6.47 7.38
C PHE A 262 0.63 7.49 8.26
N SER A 263 1.58 8.20 7.64
CA SER A 263 2.21 9.40 8.17
C SER A 263 1.31 10.62 7.88
N SER A 264 1.91 11.74 7.48
CA SER A 264 1.31 12.99 7.04
C SER A 264 2.43 13.83 6.43
N THR A 265 2.09 14.84 5.64
CA THR A 265 3.04 15.94 5.34
C THR A 265 3.68 16.52 6.62
N SER A 266 2.98 16.47 7.76
CA SER A 266 3.49 16.85 9.08
C SER A 266 4.59 15.94 9.64
N GLY A 267 4.91 14.82 8.99
CA GLY A 267 6.06 13.98 9.34
C GLY A 267 7.38 14.49 8.77
N ALA A 268 7.33 15.44 7.83
CA ALA A 268 8.50 16.03 7.20
C ALA A 268 8.50 17.58 7.19
N LEU A 269 7.42 18.22 7.66
CA LEU A 269 7.39 19.67 7.91
C LEU A 269 6.61 20.05 9.17
N GLY A 270 7.04 21.11 9.86
CA GLY A 270 6.32 21.67 11.01
C GLY A 270 5.15 22.55 10.58
N VAL A 271 3.98 22.36 11.19
CA VAL A 271 2.77 23.15 10.89
C VAL A 271 2.31 23.92 12.14
N PRO A 272 2.18 25.27 12.09
CA PRO A 272 1.70 26.03 13.23
C PRO A 272 0.27 25.61 13.64
N GLY A 273 0.12 25.32 14.93
CA GLY A 273 -1.12 24.77 15.49
C GLY A 273 -1.18 23.23 15.53
N LEU A 274 -0.11 22.52 15.14
CA LEU A 274 -0.02 21.05 15.12
C LEU A 274 1.29 20.53 15.75
N GLY A 275 1.94 21.28 16.64
CA GLY A 275 3.28 20.96 17.16
C GLY A 275 3.43 19.51 17.66
N PRO A 276 2.68 19.08 18.68
CA PRO A 276 2.68 17.70 19.15
C PRO A 276 2.39 16.66 18.07
N TYR A 277 1.38 16.89 17.21
CA TYR A 277 1.06 16.00 16.10
C TYR A 277 2.24 15.83 15.14
N CYS A 278 2.88 16.93 14.74
CA CYS A 278 4.08 16.90 13.90
C CYS A 278 5.17 16.06 14.57
N ALA A 279 5.45 16.30 15.85
CA ALA A 279 6.45 15.54 16.60
C ALA A 279 6.20 14.02 16.54
N THR A 280 4.93 13.59 16.72
CA THR A 280 4.58 12.17 16.59
C THR A 280 4.80 11.60 15.19
N LYS A 281 4.51 12.39 14.14
CA LYS A 281 4.66 11.93 12.74
C LYS A 281 6.13 11.88 12.34
N TYR A 282 6.95 12.85 12.74
CA TYR A 282 8.41 12.79 12.62
C TYR A 282 8.99 11.55 13.32
N ALA A 283 8.51 11.25 14.54
CA ALA A 283 8.95 10.06 15.28
C ALA A 283 8.60 8.76 14.54
N VAL A 284 7.39 8.68 13.95
CA VAL A 284 6.97 7.54 13.12
C VAL A 284 7.86 7.42 11.88
N GLU A 285 8.15 8.51 11.16
CA GLU A 285 9.01 8.45 9.97
C GLU A 285 10.42 7.99 10.31
N GLY A 286 11.03 8.55 11.35
CA GLY A 286 12.35 8.13 11.82
C GLY A 286 12.40 6.66 12.22
N LEU A 287 11.35 6.15 12.88
CA LEU A 287 11.22 4.73 13.22
C LEU A 287 11.18 3.84 11.97
N ILE A 288 10.34 4.17 10.99
CA ILE A 288 10.20 3.33 9.79
C ILE A 288 11.45 3.39 8.92
N GLU A 289 12.06 4.56 8.78
CA GLU A 289 13.30 4.74 8.02
C GLU A 289 14.45 3.91 8.61
N ALA A 290 14.63 3.95 9.93
CA ALA A 290 15.62 3.13 10.62
C ALA A 290 15.32 1.63 10.49
N MET A 291 14.07 1.22 10.73
CA MET A 291 13.64 -0.18 10.69
C MET A 291 13.92 -0.83 9.32
N LEU A 292 13.75 -0.10 8.22
CA LEU A 292 13.93 -0.68 6.88
C LEU A 292 15.34 -1.17 6.58
N TYR A 293 16.36 -0.55 7.18
CA TYR A 293 17.73 -1.06 7.08
C TYR A 293 17.88 -2.42 7.77
N GLU A 294 17.16 -2.65 8.87
CA GLU A 294 17.21 -3.90 9.63
C GLU A 294 16.43 -5.02 8.94
N THR A 295 15.32 -4.68 8.29
CA THR A 295 14.37 -5.67 7.75
C THR A 295 14.58 -6.06 6.29
N ASP A 296 15.49 -5.38 5.57
CA ASP A 296 15.76 -5.65 4.16
C ASP A 296 16.14 -7.12 3.91
N SER A 297 16.93 -7.71 4.82
CA SER A 297 17.35 -9.12 4.75
C SER A 297 16.20 -10.15 4.88
N PHE A 298 15.01 -9.70 5.29
CA PHE A 298 13.82 -10.55 5.49
C PHE A 298 12.74 -10.33 4.42
N ASN A 299 13.05 -9.58 3.35
CA ASN A 299 12.08 -9.14 2.34
C ASN A 299 10.84 -8.45 2.93
N VAL A 300 11.00 -7.74 4.05
CA VAL A 300 9.93 -6.94 4.64
C VAL A 300 10.13 -5.49 4.23
N ARG A 301 9.11 -4.91 3.59
CA ARG A 301 9.12 -3.55 3.05
C ARG A 301 8.11 -2.68 3.79
N ALA A 302 8.28 -1.37 3.71
CA ALA A 302 7.39 -0.40 4.31
C ALA A 302 7.29 0.84 3.42
N THR A 303 6.11 1.45 3.39
CA THR A 303 5.87 2.74 2.76
C THR A 303 5.14 3.65 3.74
N LEU A 304 5.70 4.83 3.94
CA LEU A 304 5.09 5.97 4.62
C LEU A 304 4.13 6.64 3.64
N ILE A 305 2.85 6.59 3.96
CA ILE A 305 1.80 7.27 3.20
C ILE A 305 1.65 8.68 3.77
N GLU A 306 1.94 9.69 2.98
CA GLU A 306 1.98 11.09 3.38
C GLU A 306 0.87 11.87 2.68
N PRO A 307 -0.38 11.75 3.15
CA PRO A 307 -1.47 12.51 2.60
C PRO A 307 -1.33 13.99 2.91
N GLY A 308 -1.66 14.81 1.90
CA GLY A 308 -2.06 16.18 2.13
C GLY A 308 -3.45 16.24 2.74
N LEU A 309 -4.19 17.30 2.42
CA LEU A 309 -5.52 17.49 2.95
C LEU A 309 -6.51 16.69 2.08
N VAL A 310 -7.15 15.70 2.70
CA VAL A 310 -7.96 14.67 2.02
C VAL A 310 -9.46 14.91 2.25
N ARG A 311 -10.22 14.91 1.16
CA ARG A 311 -11.67 14.96 1.11
C ARG A 311 -12.26 13.58 1.36
N ARG A 312 -13.35 13.57 2.12
CA ARG A 312 -14.25 12.43 2.16
C ARG A 312 -15.17 12.47 0.95
N ASP A 313 -15.06 11.47 0.08
CA ASP A 313 -15.92 11.38 -1.11
C ASP A 313 -17.21 10.58 -0.85
N GLU A 314 -17.29 9.87 0.27
CA GLU A 314 -18.43 8.99 0.60
C GLU A 314 -19.46 9.69 1.50
N PRO A 315 -20.78 9.52 1.22
CA PRO A 315 -21.84 10.09 2.05
C PRO A 315 -21.85 9.52 3.48
N ASP A 316 -22.42 10.27 4.42
CA ASP A 316 -22.67 9.78 5.78
C ASP A 316 -23.69 8.65 5.78
N THR A 317 -23.28 7.51 6.33
CA THR A 317 -24.16 6.40 6.65
C THR A 317 -24.33 6.37 8.17
N SER A 318 -25.40 6.99 8.69
CA SER A 318 -25.94 6.97 10.08
C SER A 318 -25.72 8.19 10.99
N ASP A 319 -26.54 8.25 12.06
CA ASP A 319 -26.91 9.34 12.99
C ASP A 319 -25.76 10.05 13.77
N SER A 320 -24.50 9.72 13.48
CA SER A 320 -23.33 10.36 14.10
C SER A 320 -22.32 10.77 13.02
N PRO A 321 -22.45 11.98 12.45
CA PRO A 321 -21.51 12.44 11.43
C PRO A 321 -20.12 12.57 12.04
N LEU A 322 -19.13 11.94 11.41
CA LEU A 322 -17.73 12.20 11.74
C LEU A 322 -17.43 13.69 11.45
N PRO A 323 -16.58 14.36 12.26
CA PRO A 323 -16.26 15.75 12.02
C PRO A 323 -15.70 15.93 10.61
N THR A 324 -16.10 17.00 9.92
CA THR A 324 -15.58 17.41 8.60
C THR A 324 -14.05 17.53 8.57
N TRP A 325 -13.46 17.71 9.76
CA TRP A 325 -12.04 17.86 10.01
C TRP A 325 -11.30 16.55 10.31
N GLY A 326 -11.95 15.40 10.10
CA GLY A 326 -11.28 14.11 10.18
C GLY A 326 -10.98 13.67 11.60
N HIS A 327 -9.72 13.27 11.82
CA HIS A 327 -9.19 12.75 13.08
C HIS A 327 -8.62 13.83 14.00
N PHE A 328 -8.96 15.11 13.77
CA PHE A 328 -8.44 16.23 14.55
C PHE A 328 -9.45 16.71 15.61
N LEU A 329 -8.98 16.85 16.85
CA LEU A 329 -9.66 17.58 17.92
C LEU A 329 -9.23 19.06 17.86
N ILE A 330 -10.17 20.00 17.87
CA ILE A 330 -9.86 21.43 17.85
C ILE A 330 -10.01 22.00 19.27
N LYS A 331 -8.93 22.52 19.84
CA LYS A 331 -8.93 23.19 21.14
C LYS A 331 -9.32 24.67 21.03
N PRO A 332 -9.94 25.24 22.08
CA PRO A 332 -10.07 26.70 22.20
C PRO A 332 -8.68 27.33 22.31
N SER A 333 -8.57 28.58 21.90
CA SER A 333 -7.31 29.33 21.93
C SER A 333 -7.26 30.22 23.17
N SER A 334 -6.17 30.21 23.91
CA SER A 334 -5.96 31.17 24.99
C SER A 334 -5.75 32.58 24.45
N ASN A 335 -5.84 33.59 25.33
CA ASN A 335 -5.78 35.00 24.93
C ASN A 335 -4.50 35.36 24.15
N GLY A 336 -3.36 34.74 24.45
CA GLY A 336 -2.09 34.98 23.74
C GLY A 336 -2.13 34.53 22.28
N TYR A 337 -2.89 33.48 21.96
CA TYR A 337 -2.96 32.88 20.64
C TYR A 337 -4.27 33.15 19.90
N GLY A 338 -5.26 33.75 20.55
CA GLY A 338 -6.63 33.89 20.04
C GLY A 338 -6.86 35.01 19.02
N ASN A 339 -5.87 35.88 18.77
CA ASN A 339 -6.02 36.96 17.79
C ASN A 339 -6.10 36.43 16.34
N ALA A 340 -6.85 37.12 15.47
CA ALA A 340 -7.19 36.60 14.13
C ALA A 340 -5.98 36.30 13.23
N THR A 341 -4.89 37.06 13.37
CA THR A 341 -3.65 36.91 12.60
C THR A 341 -2.64 35.97 13.24
N SER A 342 -2.95 35.40 14.41
CA SER A 342 -2.06 34.51 15.15
C SER A 342 -1.61 33.33 14.27
N PRO A 343 -0.29 33.09 14.15
CA PRO A 343 0.23 31.92 13.44
C PRO A 343 -0.28 30.60 14.03
N ALA A 344 -0.49 30.54 15.35
CA ALA A 344 -0.98 29.33 16.03
C ALA A 344 -2.37 28.86 15.55
N LEU A 345 -3.14 29.76 14.92
CA LEU A 345 -4.43 29.43 14.34
C LEU A 345 -4.34 28.96 12.87
N HIS A 346 -3.14 28.79 12.31
CA HIS A 346 -2.96 28.42 10.91
C HIS A 346 -3.64 27.10 10.56
N ALA A 347 -3.35 26.02 11.29
CA ALA A 347 -4.01 24.73 11.06
C ALA A 347 -5.54 24.82 11.19
N ARG A 348 -6.04 25.57 12.19
CA ARG A 348 -7.47 25.80 12.36
C ARG A 348 -8.08 26.52 11.15
N ARG A 349 -7.43 27.56 10.64
CA ARG A 349 -7.88 28.29 9.45
C ARG A 349 -7.84 27.42 8.20
N MET A 350 -6.76 26.67 7.98
CA MET A 350 -6.61 25.77 6.84
C MET A 350 -7.75 24.77 6.77
N VAL A 351 -8.01 24.13 7.91
CA VAL A 351 -9.12 23.22 8.13
C VAL A 351 -10.42 23.99 7.84
N GLN A 352 -10.80 25.01 8.63
CA GLN A 352 -12.03 25.81 8.44
C GLN A 352 -12.29 26.32 7.01
N TRP A 353 -11.24 26.79 6.33
CA TRP A 353 -11.33 27.34 4.98
C TRP A 353 -11.57 26.27 3.92
N LEU A 354 -10.95 25.11 4.06
CA LEU A 354 -11.09 24.03 3.08
C LEU A 354 -12.45 23.34 3.18
N GLY A 355 -12.98 23.14 4.38
CA GLY A 355 -14.28 22.45 4.56
C GLY A 355 -14.33 21.15 3.73
N ASP A 356 -15.36 21.02 2.90
CA ASP A 356 -15.55 19.90 1.97
C ASP A 356 -14.80 20.04 0.63
N ARG A 357 -14.09 21.15 0.40
CA ARG A 357 -13.38 21.46 -0.85
C ARG A 357 -11.94 20.96 -0.88
N GLN A 358 -11.63 19.96 -0.06
CA GLN A 358 -10.32 19.34 -0.04
C GLN A 358 -9.96 18.78 -1.43
N PRO A 359 -8.73 19.01 -1.94
CA PRO A 359 -8.39 18.67 -3.33
C PRO A 359 -8.14 17.17 -3.54
N THR A 360 -7.74 16.45 -2.49
CA THR A 360 -7.29 15.06 -2.58
C THR A 360 -8.42 14.12 -2.23
N SER A 361 -8.79 13.18 -3.11
CA SER A 361 -9.88 12.23 -2.88
C SER A 361 -9.43 11.04 -2.03
N ALA A 362 -10.16 10.71 -0.96
CA ALA A 362 -9.88 9.53 -0.14
C ALA A 362 -10.00 8.22 -0.93
N VAL A 363 -10.97 8.14 -1.85
CA VAL A 363 -11.17 6.96 -2.70
C VAL A 363 -10.02 6.78 -3.68
N LYS A 364 -9.58 7.87 -4.35
CA LYS A 364 -8.40 7.80 -5.24
C LYS A 364 -7.11 7.51 -4.48
N CYS A 365 -6.97 8.04 -3.26
CA CYS A 365 -5.85 7.69 -2.40
C CYS A 365 -5.86 6.21 -2.00
N ALA A 366 -7.03 5.66 -1.67
CA ALA A 366 -7.18 4.24 -1.34
C ALA A 366 -6.74 3.34 -2.51
N GLU A 367 -7.10 3.69 -3.74
CA GLU A 367 -6.61 3.01 -4.94
C GLU A 367 -5.08 3.00 -5.01
N LEU A 368 -4.43 4.17 -4.87
CA LEU A 368 -2.97 4.26 -4.95
C LEU A 368 -2.29 3.48 -3.82
N VAL A 369 -2.83 3.54 -2.61
CA VAL A 369 -2.33 2.79 -1.45
C VAL A 369 -2.52 1.28 -1.64
N TRP A 370 -3.63 0.85 -2.24
CA TRP A 370 -3.86 -0.55 -2.61
C TRP A 370 -2.87 -1.02 -3.68
N GLN A 371 -2.57 -0.19 -4.69
CA GLN A 371 -1.55 -0.51 -5.69
C GLN A 371 -0.16 -0.68 -5.06
N LEU A 372 0.18 0.12 -4.04
CA LEU A 372 1.42 -0.04 -3.28
C LEU A 372 1.47 -1.36 -2.50
N ALA A 373 0.33 -1.78 -1.93
CA ALA A 373 0.22 -3.08 -1.25
C ALA A 373 0.64 -4.24 -2.17
N HIS A 374 0.36 -4.09 -3.46
CA HIS A 374 0.63 -5.07 -4.52
C HIS A 374 1.91 -4.79 -5.31
N CYS A 375 2.61 -3.70 -5.02
CA CYS A 375 3.82 -3.31 -5.73
C CYS A 375 5.02 -4.10 -5.22
N THR A 376 5.82 -4.69 -6.12
CA THR A 376 7.03 -5.44 -5.74
C THR A 376 8.05 -4.57 -4.99
N TYR A 377 8.31 -3.36 -5.52
CA TYR A 377 9.31 -2.40 -5.04
C TYR A 377 8.68 -1.04 -4.72
N PRO A 378 7.92 -0.93 -3.62
CA PRO A 378 7.26 0.32 -3.28
C PRO A 378 8.29 1.33 -2.76
N PRO A 379 8.06 2.65 -2.97
CA PRO A 379 8.93 3.68 -2.42
C PRO A 379 8.84 3.70 -0.89
N LEU A 380 9.84 4.31 -0.24
CA LEU A 380 9.77 4.59 1.21
C LEU A 380 8.66 5.59 1.53
N ARG A 381 8.47 6.63 0.70
CA ARG A 381 7.45 7.67 0.92
C ARG A 381 6.55 7.79 -0.30
N LEU A 382 5.24 7.87 -0.09
CA LEU A 382 4.26 8.25 -1.10
C LEU A 382 3.48 9.50 -0.65
N LEU A 383 3.77 10.61 -1.31
CA LEU A 383 3.05 11.87 -1.16
C LEU A 383 1.73 11.82 -1.93
N LEU A 384 0.61 12.04 -1.24
CA LEU A 384 -0.72 12.02 -1.86
C LEU A 384 -1.31 13.43 -1.94
N GLY A 385 -1.44 13.93 -3.17
CA GLY A 385 -1.97 15.25 -3.50
C GLY A 385 -0.88 16.27 -3.88
N SER A 386 -1.17 17.14 -4.84
CA SER A 386 -0.21 18.14 -5.34
C SER A 386 0.32 19.06 -4.25
N TYR A 387 -0.54 19.49 -3.33
CA TYR A 387 -0.15 20.32 -2.19
C TYR A 387 0.89 19.64 -1.29
N ALA A 388 0.76 18.33 -1.07
CA ALA A 388 1.74 17.57 -0.28
C ALA A 388 3.10 17.56 -0.98
N ILE A 389 3.10 17.32 -2.29
CA ILE A 389 4.32 17.31 -3.12
C ILE A 389 5.01 18.67 -3.10
N GLU A 390 4.27 19.75 -3.31
CA GLU A 390 4.81 21.11 -3.33
C GLU A 390 5.34 21.53 -1.96
N SER A 391 4.56 21.31 -0.90
CA SER A 391 4.96 21.70 0.47
C SER A 391 6.23 20.99 0.92
N ILE A 392 6.35 19.69 0.62
CA ILE A 392 7.53 18.90 0.98
C ILE A 392 8.73 19.30 0.13
N ARG A 393 8.54 19.53 -1.18
CA ARG A 393 9.61 20.02 -2.06
C ARG A 393 10.17 21.35 -1.55
N ASP A 394 9.31 22.29 -1.19
CA ASP A 394 9.74 23.60 -0.70
C ASP A 394 10.42 23.48 0.67
N ARG A 395 9.93 22.61 1.56
CA ARG A 395 10.62 22.32 2.82
C ARG A 395 12.02 21.75 2.59
N MET A 396 12.17 20.77 1.71
CA MET A 396 13.47 20.17 1.40
C MET A 396 14.45 21.19 0.81
N ARG A 397 13.96 22.11 -0.03
CA ARG A 397 14.77 23.23 -0.52
C ARG A 397 15.24 24.12 0.63
N SER A 398 14.33 24.55 1.50
CA SER A 398 14.66 25.37 2.66
C SER A 398 15.67 24.70 3.60
N VAL A 399 15.54 23.39 3.85
CA VAL A 399 16.54 22.63 4.65
C VAL A 399 17.90 22.63 3.98
N THR A 400 17.93 22.45 2.65
CA THR A 400 19.17 22.42 1.88
C THR A 400 19.84 23.80 1.91
N GLU A 401 19.08 24.87 1.69
CA GLU A 401 19.57 26.25 1.75
C GLU A 401 20.13 26.58 3.14
N GLU A 402 19.41 26.23 4.21
CA GLU A 402 19.90 26.42 5.59
C GLU A 402 21.20 25.63 5.84
N LEU A 403 21.28 24.38 5.40
CA LEU A 403 22.49 23.59 5.52
C LEU A 403 23.66 24.23 4.76
N GLU A 404 23.43 24.70 3.55
CA GLU A 404 24.46 25.35 2.73
C GLU A 404 24.95 26.68 3.32
N ASP A 405 24.04 27.47 3.90
CA ASP A 405 24.36 28.73 4.58
C ASP A 405 25.25 28.48 5.80
N TRP A 406 24.97 27.43 6.57
CA TRP A 406 25.64 27.15 7.84
C TRP A 406 26.76 26.11 7.75
N LYS A 407 27.00 25.48 6.58
CA LYS A 407 28.03 24.42 6.43
C LYS A 407 29.43 24.87 6.83
N HIS A 408 29.74 26.17 6.76
CA HIS A 408 31.04 26.70 7.15
C HIS A 408 31.33 26.59 8.65
N LEU A 409 30.32 26.36 9.49
CA LEU A 409 30.45 26.10 10.93
C LEU A 409 30.75 24.62 11.22
N ASN A 410 31.79 24.06 10.62
CA ASN A 410 32.31 22.72 10.95
C ASN A 410 33.83 22.74 11.12
N PHE A 411 34.38 21.76 11.85
CA PHE A 411 35.83 21.58 11.94
C PHE A 411 36.35 20.83 10.71
N ALA A 412 37.44 21.32 10.11
CA ALA A 412 38.12 20.63 9.04
C ALA A 412 38.50 19.21 9.49
N THR A 413 38.30 18.22 8.61
CA THR A 413 38.78 16.86 8.86
C THR A 413 40.31 16.87 8.87
N ALA A 414 40.91 16.16 9.83
CA ALA A 414 42.36 16.01 9.94
C ALA A 414 42.93 15.49 8.61
N GLY A 415 43.54 16.37 7.83
CA GLY A 415 43.94 16.13 6.43
C GLY A 415 43.74 17.33 5.50
N GLN A 416 42.85 18.27 5.83
CA GLN A 416 42.70 19.55 5.08
C GLN A 416 43.50 20.72 5.68
N GLU A 417 44.08 20.54 6.87
CA GLU A 417 44.94 21.57 7.49
C GLU A 417 46.34 21.61 6.86
N SER A 418 46.85 20.50 6.30
CA SER A 418 48.21 20.46 5.74
C SER A 418 48.38 21.22 4.42
N GLU A 419 47.30 21.61 3.74
CA GLU A 419 47.39 22.41 2.51
C GLU A 419 47.35 23.93 2.77
N ARG A 420 47.08 24.37 4.01
CA ARG A 420 47.00 25.79 4.34
C ARG A 420 48.31 26.41 4.84
N ASP A 421 49.25 25.60 5.34
CA ASP A 421 50.50 26.10 5.94
C ASP A 421 51.69 26.18 4.95
N ASP A 422 51.57 25.68 3.71
CA ASP A 422 52.66 25.69 2.70
C ASP A 422 52.61 26.90 1.74
N LYS A 423 51.87 27.96 2.07
CA LYS A 423 51.83 29.21 1.29
C LYS A 423 52.01 30.46 2.18
N GLU A 424 53.17 30.57 2.83
CA GLU A 424 53.74 31.86 3.24
C GLU A 424 55.15 32.07 2.67
#